data_AF-A0A535V872-F1
#
_entry.id   AF-A0A535V872-F1
#
_cell.length_a   1.000
_cell.length_b   1.000
_cell.length_c   1.000
_cell.angle_alpha   90.00
_cell.angle_beta   90.00
_cell.angle_gamma   90.00
#
_symmetry.space_group_name_H-M   'P 1'
#
loop_
_entity.id
_entity.type
_entity.pdbx_description
1 polymer ?
#
loop_
_entity_poly.entity_id
_entity_poly.type
_entity_poly.pdbx_seq_one_letter_code
_entity_poly.pdbx_strand_id
1 'polypeptide(L)'
;MKEARQACEVSKREPEASEQTGLKPEGIGMAVAFDWGLVVQILVTPFITLLLGQPGMFRALKLSPGMNALVSLLISLPFAALLAVFGEGVRCGWRWTRPIQVVFNTLVSFGGFFALYSLWQGSRQGNYWSVVTVIILFIFSPLIAWRLSRPVTKQWFATVTSSEARKRHGGAWPWLILIWSIVGGVLQAIAAMR
;
A
#
# COMPACT_ATOMS: atom_id res chain seq x y z
N MET A 1 -61.48 -7.61 40.18
CA MET A 1 -61.02 -7.64 38.79
C MET A 1 -59.80 -6.74 38.68
N LYS A 2 -58.64 -7.38 38.55
CA LYS A 2 -57.33 -6.76 38.26
C LYS A 2 -57.24 -6.52 36.75
N GLU A 3 -56.26 -5.68 36.37
CA GLU A 3 -55.73 -5.45 35.02
C GLU A 3 -56.49 -4.38 34.20
N ALA A 4 -55.84 -3.44 33.51
CA ALA A 4 -54.47 -3.39 33.05
C ALA A 4 -53.89 -1.96 33.17
N ARG A 5 -52.77 -1.86 33.89
CA ARG A 5 -51.79 -0.78 33.73
C ARG A 5 -51.11 -1.01 32.38
N GLN A 6 -51.52 -0.28 31.36
CA GLN A 6 -50.80 -0.21 30.09
C GLN A 6 -49.53 0.61 30.33
N ALA A 7 -48.50 -0.09 30.79
CA ALA A 7 -47.16 0.44 30.91
C ALA A 7 -46.67 0.80 29.50
N CYS A 8 -46.26 2.05 29.36
CA CYS A 8 -45.49 2.54 28.25
C CYS A 8 -44.20 1.71 28.16
N GLU A 9 -44.20 0.68 27.30
CA GLU A 9 -42.99 0.02 26.85
C GLU A 9 -42.19 1.04 26.03
N VAL A 10 -41.33 1.78 26.73
CA VAL A 10 -40.21 2.48 26.13
C VAL A 10 -39.32 1.39 25.53
N SER A 11 -39.58 1.09 24.25
CA SER A 11 -38.73 0.29 23.39
C SER A 11 -37.38 1.00 23.29
N LYS A 12 -36.48 0.58 24.18
CA LYS A 12 -35.08 0.95 24.20
C LYS A 12 -34.46 0.27 22.96
N ARG A 13 -34.47 0.96 21.82
CA ARG A 13 -33.67 0.58 20.66
C ARG A 13 -32.21 0.63 21.09
N GLU A 14 -31.68 -0.50 21.51
CA GLU A 14 -30.24 -0.73 21.49
C GLU A 14 -29.76 -0.54 20.06
N PRO A 15 -28.74 0.30 19.81
CA PRO A 15 -28.20 0.44 18.47
C PRO A 15 -27.51 -0.87 18.09
N GLU A 16 -28.16 -1.60 17.20
CA GLU A 16 -27.68 -2.60 16.24
C GLU A 16 -26.15 -2.80 16.24
N ALA A 17 -25.65 -3.59 17.19
CA ALA A 17 -24.29 -4.12 17.17
C ALA A 17 -24.12 -5.28 16.15
N SER A 18 -25.16 -5.65 15.41
CA SER A 18 -25.21 -6.83 14.55
C SER A 18 -24.94 -6.58 13.06
N GLU A 19 -24.88 -5.33 12.58
CA GLU A 19 -24.57 -5.04 11.16
C GLU A 19 -23.06 -5.04 10.82
N GLN A 20 -22.18 -5.06 11.81
CA GLN A 20 -20.73 -4.94 11.59
C GLN A 20 -20.09 -6.17 10.92
N THR A 21 -20.75 -7.33 10.94
CA THR A 21 -20.27 -8.56 10.30
C THR A 21 -20.44 -8.57 8.77
N GLY A 22 -21.20 -7.62 8.20
CA GLY A 22 -21.50 -7.57 6.76
C GLY A 22 -20.55 -6.73 5.91
N LEU A 23 -19.85 -5.75 6.49
CA LEU A 23 -19.01 -4.84 5.70
C LEU A 23 -17.78 -5.58 5.16
N LYS A 24 -17.72 -5.71 3.83
CA LYS A 24 -16.56 -6.23 3.10
C LYS A 24 -15.80 -5.04 2.49
N PRO A 25 -14.79 -4.49 3.20
CA PRO A 25 -13.99 -3.40 2.64
C PRO A 25 -13.23 -3.90 1.41
N GLU A 26 -13.13 -3.03 0.41
CA GLU A 26 -12.44 -3.32 -0.83
C GLU A 26 -11.07 -2.63 -0.86
N GLY A 27 -10.10 -3.24 -1.55
CA GLY A 27 -8.82 -2.58 -1.85
C GLY A 27 -7.78 -2.59 -0.73
N ILE A 28 -8.11 -3.04 0.49
CA ILE A 28 -7.15 -3.11 1.62
C ILE A 28 -5.92 -3.94 1.24
N GLY A 29 -6.10 -5.17 0.74
CA GLY A 29 -4.99 -6.04 0.38
C GLY A 29 -4.08 -5.43 -0.69
N MET A 30 -4.66 -4.75 -1.69
CA MET A 30 -3.86 -4.08 -2.73
C MET A 30 -3.09 -2.90 -2.18
N ALA A 31 -3.69 -2.09 -1.30
CA ALA A 31 -3.01 -0.97 -0.65
C ALA A 31 -1.84 -1.44 0.23
N VAL A 32 -2.05 -2.47 1.05
CA VAL A 32 -0.98 -3.05 1.88
C VAL A 32 0.12 -3.66 1.02
N ALA A 33 -0.24 -4.40 -0.03
CA ALA A 33 0.73 -4.98 -0.96
C ALA A 33 1.54 -3.90 -1.69
N PHE A 34 0.90 -2.77 -2.03
CA PHE A 34 1.57 -1.63 -2.65
C PHE A 34 2.56 -0.97 -1.68
N ASP A 35 2.14 -0.65 -0.46
CA ASP A 35 3.00 -0.04 0.56
C ASP A 35 4.21 -0.93 0.89
N TRP A 36 3.95 -2.21 1.19
CA TRP A 36 5.02 -3.17 1.48
C TRP A 36 5.86 -3.46 0.23
N GLY A 37 5.29 -3.39 -0.97
CA GLY A 37 6.03 -3.46 -2.22
C GLY A 37 7.02 -2.31 -2.36
N LEU A 38 6.64 -1.08 -2.00
CA LEU A 38 7.56 0.06 -1.95
C LEU A 38 8.65 -0.13 -0.90
N VAL A 39 8.33 -0.72 0.27
CA VAL A 39 9.35 -1.11 1.27
C VAL A 39 10.37 -2.05 0.65
N VAL A 40 9.92 -3.12 0.01
CA VAL A 40 10.83 -4.07 -0.65
C VAL A 40 11.64 -3.39 -1.74
N GLN A 41 11.01 -2.59 -2.60
CA GLN A 41 11.68 -1.86 -3.67
C GLN A 41 12.84 -1.02 -3.10
N ILE A 42 12.55 -0.22 -2.08
CA ILE A 42 13.52 0.66 -1.43
C ILE A 42 14.68 -0.13 -0.82
N LEU A 43 14.39 -1.21 -0.09
CA LEU A 43 15.40 -2.01 0.59
C LEU A 43 16.28 -2.81 -0.38
N VAL A 44 15.72 -3.28 -1.49
CA VAL A 44 16.44 -4.13 -2.45
C VAL A 44 17.22 -3.30 -3.48
N THR A 45 16.79 -2.07 -3.78
CA THR A 45 17.43 -1.20 -4.79
C THR A 45 18.95 -1.04 -4.61
N PRO A 46 19.49 -0.76 -3.40
CA PRO A 46 20.94 -0.65 -3.20
C PRO A 46 21.71 -1.91 -3.59
N PHE A 47 21.15 -3.09 -3.32
CA PHE A 47 21.77 -4.38 -3.63
C PHE A 47 21.72 -4.70 -5.11
N ILE A 48 20.59 -4.43 -5.78
CA ILE A 48 20.50 -4.62 -7.24
C ILE A 48 21.44 -3.66 -7.96
N THR A 49 21.51 -2.40 -7.52
CA THR A 49 22.43 -1.40 -8.09
C THR A 49 23.88 -1.87 -7.98
N LEU A 50 24.26 -2.40 -6.81
CA LEU A 50 25.58 -2.99 -6.58
C LEU A 50 25.84 -4.20 -7.49
N LEU A 51 24.89 -5.13 -7.58
CA LEU A 51 25.00 -6.36 -8.37
C LEU A 51 25.11 -6.07 -9.88
N LEU A 52 24.36 -5.09 -10.37
CA LEU A 52 24.36 -4.69 -11.78
C LEU A 52 25.49 -3.70 -12.13
N GLY A 53 26.33 -3.32 -11.16
CA GLY A 53 27.41 -2.36 -11.38
C GLY A 53 26.93 -0.96 -11.79
N GLN A 54 25.69 -0.60 -11.45
CA GLN A 54 25.13 0.69 -11.80
C GLN A 54 25.65 1.81 -10.87
N PRO A 55 25.75 3.05 -11.38
CA PRO A 55 26.13 4.19 -10.55
C PRO A 55 25.07 4.44 -9.46
N GLY A 56 25.47 4.28 -8.19
CA GLY A 56 24.59 4.52 -7.05
C GLY A 56 24.29 5.99 -6.79
N MET A 57 23.27 6.24 -5.97
CA MET A 57 22.73 7.57 -5.63
C MET A 57 23.82 8.57 -5.18
N PHE A 58 24.83 8.10 -4.45
CA PHE A 58 25.90 8.95 -3.91
C PHE A 58 27.18 8.95 -4.75
N ARG A 59 27.07 8.76 -6.08
CA ARG A 59 28.24 8.77 -6.99
C ARG A 59 29.11 10.02 -6.85
N ALA A 60 28.49 11.18 -6.59
CA ALA A 60 29.20 12.45 -6.40
C ALA A 60 30.21 12.42 -5.24
N LEU A 61 30.00 11.57 -4.24
CA LEU A 61 30.87 11.42 -3.08
C LEU A 61 32.08 10.48 -3.34
N LYS A 62 32.22 9.94 -4.55
CA LYS A 62 33.32 9.02 -4.96
C LYS A 62 33.51 7.81 -4.02
N LEU A 63 32.42 7.35 -3.41
CA LEU A 63 32.43 6.17 -2.54
C LEU A 63 32.68 4.90 -3.36
N SER A 64 33.31 3.88 -2.75
CA SER A 64 33.38 2.55 -3.35
C SER A 64 31.96 1.97 -3.53
N PRO A 65 31.71 1.09 -4.51
CA PRO A 65 30.37 0.57 -4.79
C PRO A 65 29.70 -0.06 -3.55
N GLY A 66 30.45 -0.84 -2.76
CA GLY A 66 29.93 -1.44 -1.53
C GLY A 66 29.57 -0.40 -0.46
N MET A 67 30.39 0.65 -0.30
CA MET A 67 30.10 1.74 0.64
C MET A 67 28.89 2.57 0.19
N ASN A 68 28.74 2.80 -1.11
CA ASN A 68 27.59 3.50 -1.68
C ASN A 68 26.29 2.70 -1.43
N ALA A 69 26.31 1.38 -1.63
CA ALA A 69 25.17 0.51 -1.32
C ALA A 69 24.82 0.53 0.17
N LEU A 70 25.82 0.44 1.06
CA LEU A 70 25.62 0.49 2.50
C LEU A 70 25.01 1.83 2.96
N VAL A 71 25.59 2.95 2.52
CA VAL A 71 25.08 4.30 2.87
C VAL A 71 23.66 4.49 2.32
N SER A 72 23.42 4.07 1.07
CA SER A 72 22.09 4.11 0.47
C SER A 72 21.07 3.29 1.27
N LEU A 73 21.44 2.09 1.69
CA LEU A 73 20.59 1.24 2.53
C LEU A 73 20.27 1.94 3.86
N LEU A 74 21.28 2.44 4.58
CA LEU A 74 21.10 3.10 5.87
C LEU A 74 20.17 4.32 5.78
N ILE A 75 20.33 5.14 4.74
CA ILE A 75 19.48 6.30 4.50
C ILE A 75 18.06 5.88 4.13
N SER A 76 17.90 4.75 3.44
CA SER A 76 16.61 4.24 3.01
C SER A 76 15.75 3.64 4.14
N LEU A 77 16.38 3.13 5.21
CA LEU A 77 15.70 2.49 6.34
C LEU A 77 14.57 3.31 6.97
N PRO A 78 14.73 4.61 7.31
CA PRO A 78 13.63 5.40 7.87
C PRO A 78 12.42 5.52 6.92
N PHE A 79 12.66 5.63 5.60
CA PHE A 79 11.58 5.69 4.61
C PHE A 79 10.88 4.33 4.45
N ALA A 80 11.65 3.25 4.43
CA ALA A 80 11.13 1.88 4.42
C ALA A 80 10.30 1.60 5.69
N ALA A 81 10.79 1.99 6.86
CA ALA A 81 10.07 1.84 8.12
C ALA A 81 8.75 2.64 8.12
N LEU A 82 8.78 3.88 7.61
CA LEU A 82 7.58 4.70 7.48
C LEU A 82 6.51 4.00 6.63
N LEU A 83 6.88 3.53 5.44
CA LEU A 83 5.96 2.82 4.53
C LEU A 83 5.46 1.50 5.13
N ALA A 84 6.30 0.77 5.86
CA ALA A 84 5.89 -0.45 6.56
C ALA A 84 4.83 -0.15 7.63
N VAL A 85 5.01 0.92 8.41
CA VAL A 85 4.03 1.39 9.41
C VAL A 85 2.74 1.84 8.74
N PHE A 86 2.82 2.52 7.59
CA PHE A 86 1.64 2.89 6.81
C PHE A 86 0.84 1.67 6.35
N GLY A 87 1.50 0.69 5.72
CA GLY A 87 0.86 -0.56 5.28
C GLY A 87 0.26 -1.34 6.45
N GLU A 88 0.97 -1.41 7.58
CA GLU A 88 0.46 -2.02 8.80
C GLU A 88 -0.74 -1.26 9.37
N GLY A 89 -0.72 0.07 9.30
CA GLY A 89 -1.83 0.92 9.72
C GLY A 89 -3.08 0.74 8.85
N VAL A 90 -2.91 0.55 7.54
CA VAL A 90 -4.00 0.17 6.61
C VAL A 90 -4.55 -1.21 6.99
N ARG A 91 -3.67 -2.19 7.22
CA ARG A 91 -4.05 -3.55 7.64
C ARG A 91 -4.83 -3.57 8.95
N CYS A 92 -4.42 -2.72 9.90
CA CYS A 92 -5.05 -2.53 11.21
C CYS A 92 -6.30 -1.64 11.18
N GLY A 93 -6.69 -1.08 10.03
CA GLY A 93 -7.89 -0.26 9.93
C GLY A 93 -7.78 1.12 10.58
N TRP A 94 -6.58 1.70 10.69
CA TRP A 94 -6.41 3.05 11.24
C TRP A 94 -7.14 4.10 10.39
N ARG A 95 -8.02 4.88 11.02
CA ARG A 95 -8.92 5.84 10.33
C ARG A 95 -8.19 6.82 9.40
N TRP A 96 -7.01 7.25 9.79
CA TRP A 96 -6.23 8.28 9.10
C TRP A 96 -5.43 7.73 7.90
N THR A 97 -5.19 6.42 7.83
CA THR A 97 -4.41 5.84 6.71
C THR A 97 -5.21 5.80 5.43
N ARG A 98 -6.54 5.63 5.49
CA ARG A 98 -7.42 5.65 4.30
C ARG A 98 -7.31 6.95 3.49
N PRO A 99 -7.59 8.15 4.03
CA PRO A 99 -7.50 9.37 3.24
C PRO A 99 -6.09 9.62 2.70
N ILE A 100 -5.04 9.27 3.46
CA ILE A 100 -3.66 9.40 2.97
C ILE A 100 -3.40 8.45 1.79
N GLN A 101 -3.84 7.19 1.88
CA GLN A 101 -3.71 6.22 0.80
C GLN A 101 -4.44 6.67 -0.47
N VAL A 102 -5.65 7.23 -0.33
CA VAL A 102 -6.40 7.76 -1.48
C VAL A 102 -5.64 8.91 -2.14
N VAL A 103 -5.18 9.89 -1.35
CA VAL A 103 -4.43 11.04 -1.88
C VAL A 103 -3.12 10.59 -2.51
N PHE A 104 -2.34 9.78 -1.80
CA PHE A 104 -1.05 9.26 -2.28
C PHE A 104 -1.20 8.48 -3.59
N ASN A 105 -2.11 7.51 -3.67
CA ASN A 105 -2.31 6.74 -4.90
C ASN A 105 -2.86 7.58 -6.05
N THR A 106 -3.64 8.63 -5.75
CA THR A 106 -4.08 9.58 -6.78
C THR A 106 -2.89 10.37 -7.33
N LEU A 107 -2.00 10.87 -6.47
CA LEU A 107 -0.78 11.60 -6.89
C LEU A 107 0.19 10.70 -7.66
N VAL A 108 0.39 9.48 -7.17
CA VAL A 108 1.22 8.46 -7.83
C VAL A 108 0.66 8.12 -9.22
N SER A 109 -0.66 8.01 -9.36
CA SER A 109 -1.32 7.84 -10.67
C SER A 109 -1.01 8.98 -11.64
N PHE A 110 -1.02 10.24 -11.17
CA PHE A 110 -0.57 11.37 -11.99
C PHE A 110 0.93 11.28 -12.36
N GLY A 111 1.77 10.73 -11.49
CA GLY A 111 3.15 10.39 -11.83
C GLY A 111 3.27 9.41 -12.99
N GLY A 112 2.22 8.62 -13.26
CA GLY A 112 2.12 7.74 -14.41
C GLY A 112 2.39 8.45 -15.74
N PHE A 113 1.92 9.70 -15.92
CA PHE A 113 2.11 10.43 -17.18
C PHE A 113 3.59 10.59 -17.54
N PHE A 114 4.46 10.77 -16.53
CA PHE A 114 5.90 10.79 -16.74
C PHE A 114 6.44 9.40 -17.11
N ALA A 115 5.96 8.34 -16.46
CA ALA A 115 6.36 6.97 -16.78
C ALA A 115 5.93 6.52 -18.20
N LEU A 116 4.80 7.02 -18.73
CA LEU A 116 4.39 6.80 -20.12
C LEU A 116 5.41 7.36 -21.11
N TYR A 117 5.94 8.55 -20.82
CA TYR A 117 7.00 9.14 -21.64
C TYR A 117 8.27 8.28 -21.61
N SER A 118 8.68 7.80 -20.43
CA SER A 118 9.81 6.88 -20.30
C SER A 118 9.58 5.56 -21.05
N LEU A 119 8.37 4.99 -20.98
CA LEU A 119 8.02 3.79 -21.74
C LEU A 119 8.06 4.02 -23.26
N TRP A 120 7.59 5.17 -23.73
CA TRP A 120 7.66 5.52 -25.14
C TRP A 120 9.11 5.64 -25.64
N GLN A 121 9.97 6.34 -24.89
CA GLN A 121 11.38 6.46 -25.25
C GLN A 121 12.13 5.13 -25.13
N GLY A 122 11.86 4.36 -24.08
CA GLY A 122 12.45 3.04 -23.86
C GLY A 122 12.06 2.04 -24.93
N SER A 123 10.79 2.01 -25.34
CA SER A 123 10.32 1.07 -26.36
C SER A 123 10.97 1.30 -27.73
N ARG A 124 11.28 2.56 -28.08
CA ARG A 124 12.08 2.90 -29.27
C ARG A 124 13.52 2.35 -29.23
N GLN A 125 14.03 2.06 -28.03
CA GLN A 125 15.36 1.48 -27.81
C GLN A 125 15.28 -0.02 -27.47
N GLY A 126 14.10 -0.65 -27.58
CA GLY A 126 13.87 -2.05 -27.23
C GLY A 126 13.80 -2.35 -25.73
N ASN A 127 13.74 -1.32 -24.88
CA ASN A 127 13.58 -1.46 -23.43
C ASN A 127 12.11 -1.34 -23.03
N TYR A 128 11.53 -2.44 -22.55
CA TYR A 128 10.13 -2.51 -22.13
C TYR A 128 9.96 -2.57 -20.61
N TRP A 129 11.03 -2.49 -19.82
CA TRP A 129 10.95 -2.64 -18.36
C TRP A 129 10.06 -1.61 -17.69
N SER A 130 9.99 -0.37 -18.22
CA SER A 130 9.12 0.69 -17.72
C SER A 130 7.61 0.33 -17.80
N VAL A 131 7.22 -0.73 -18.53
CA VAL A 131 5.84 -1.21 -18.56
C VAL A 131 5.34 -1.60 -17.17
N VAL A 132 6.21 -2.17 -16.34
CA VAL A 132 5.89 -2.54 -14.95
C VAL A 132 5.48 -1.30 -14.17
N THR A 133 6.27 -0.22 -14.28
CA THR A 133 5.98 1.05 -13.64
C THR A 133 4.69 1.66 -14.16
N VAL A 134 4.47 1.66 -15.48
CA VAL A 134 3.22 2.17 -16.09
C VAL A 134 2.00 1.40 -15.58
N ILE A 135 2.06 0.07 -15.50
CA ILE A 135 0.98 -0.77 -14.96
C ILE A 135 0.70 -0.40 -13.50
N ILE A 136 1.74 -0.27 -12.67
CA ILE A 136 1.57 0.09 -11.27
C ILE A 136 0.90 1.46 -11.12
N LEU A 137 1.40 2.47 -11.85
CA LEU A 137 0.93 3.84 -11.72
C LEU A 137 -0.45 4.05 -12.35
N PHE A 138 -0.74 3.49 -13.53
CA PHE A 138 -2.02 3.75 -14.24
C PHE A 138 -3.12 2.73 -14.00
N ILE A 139 -2.79 1.54 -13.49
CA ILE A 139 -3.78 0.51 -13.24
C ILE A 139 -3.95 0.33 -11.73
N PHE A 140 -2.89 -0.04 -11.03
CA PHE A 140 -3.02 -0.39 -9.61
C PHE A 140 -3.29 0.83 -8.72
N SER A 141 -2.53 1.92 -8.86
CA SER A 141 -2.72 3.11 -8.03
C SER A 141 -4.14 3.72 -8.14
N PRO A 142 -4.70 4.03 -9.33
CA PRO A 142 -6.06 4.56 -9.41
C PRO A 142 -7.11 3.54 -8.96
N LEU A 143 -6.89 2.24 -9.19
CA LEU A 143 -7.78 1.19 -8.69
C LEU A 143 -7.79 1.12 -7.15
N ILE A 144 -6.63 1.27 -6.50
CA ILE A 144 -6.51 1.33 -5.04
C ILE A 144 -7.26 2.56 -4.53
N ALA A 145 -6.98 3.75 -5.09
CA ALA A 145 -7.65 4.99 -4.69
C ALA A 145 -9.18 4.89 -4.84
N TRP A 146 -9.65 4.33 -5.95
CA TRP A 146 -11.07 4.11 -6.22
C TRP A 146 -11.72 3.16 -5.21
N ARG A 147 -11.13 1.99 -4.95
CA ARG A 147 -11.69 0.99 -4.02
C ARG A 147 -11.69 1.48 -2.57
N LEU A 148 -10.66 2.23 -2.17
CA LEU A 148 -10.59 2.84 -0.84
C LEU A 148 -11.58 4.01 -0.67
N SER A 149 -12.01 4.62 -1.77
CA SER A 149 -13.01 5.70 -1.77
C SER A 149 -14.45 5.19 -1.71
N ARG A 150 -14.70 3.88 -1.85
CA ARG A 150 -16.04 3.29 -1.78
C ARG A 150 -16.70 3.57 -0.42
N PRO A 151 -18.01 3.86 -0.37
CA PRO A 151 -18.73 4.10 0.89
C PRO A 151 -18.59 2.96 1.91
N VAL A 152 -18.65 1.70 1.44
CA VAL A 152 -18.48 0.50 2.28
C VAL A 152 -17.11 0.48 2.96
N THR A 153 -16.04 0.75 2.21
CA THR A 153 -14.68 0.83 2.76
C THR A 153 -14.55 2.01 3.71
N LYS A 154 -15.14 3.16 3.37
CA LYS A 154 -15.17 4.35 4.23
C LYS A 154 -15.83 4.07 5.58
N GLN A 155 -16.98 3.41 5.58
CA GLN A 155 -17.70 3.00 6.78
C GLN A 155 -16.89 2.00 7.59
N TRP A 156 -16.31 0.98 6.94
CA TRP A 156 -15.47 0.00 7.62
C TRP A 156 -14.30 0.65 8.40
N PHE A 157 -13.53 1.54 7.77
CA PHE A 157 -12.45 2.25 8.45
C PHE A 157 -12.96 3.16 9.58
N ALA A 158 -14.20 3.64 9.50
CA ALA A 158 -14.78 4.46 10.55
C ALA A 158 -15.18 3.63 11.78
N THR A 159 -15.63 2.38 11.59
CA THR A 159 -16.23 1.58 12.67
C THR A 159 -15.33 0.50 13.24
N VAL A 160 -14.39 -0.03 12.44
CA VAL A 160 -13.56 -1.19 12.84
C VAL A 160 -12.57 -0.84 13.96
N THR A 161 -12.38 -1.77 14.88
CA THR A 161 -11.29 -1.68 15.87
C THR A 161 -10.01 -2.35 15.36
N SER A 162 -8.85 -1.93 15.87
CA SER A 162 -7.55 -2.51 15.46
C SER A 162 -7.47 -4.02 15.72
N SER A 163 -8.10 -4.51 16.79
CA SER A 163 -8.13 -5.94 17.12
C SER A 163 -8.98 -6.73 16.13
N GLU A 164 -10.17 -6.23 15.76
CA GLU A 164 -11.03 -6.83 14.73
C GLU A 164 -10.35 -6.86 13.36
N ALA A 165 -9.72 -5.74 12.96
CA ALA A 165 -9.00 -5.65 11.69
C ALA A 165 -7.84 -6.65 11.63
N ARG A 166 -7.05 -6.76 12.71
CA ARG A 166 -5.97 -7.76 12.82
C ARG A 166 -6.48 -9.20 12.81
N LYS A 167 -7.61 -9.48 13.46
CA LYS A 167 -8.24 -10.80 13.43
C LYS A 167 -8.70 -11.16 12.01
N ARG A 168 -9.29 -10.19 11.29
CA ARG A 168 -9.73 -10.37 9.90
C ARG A 168 -8.56 -10.57 8.93
N HIS A 169 -7.48 -9.80 9.09
CA HIS A 169 -6.27 -9.86 8.26
C HIS A 169 -5.13 -10.63 8.94
N GLY A 170 -5.48 -11.68 9.68
CA GLY A 170 -4.53 -12.58 10.35
C GLY A 170 -4.29 -13.87 9.57
N GLY A 171 -3.61 -14.84 10.19
CA GLY A 171 -3.36 -16.16 9.61
C GLY A 171 -2.46 -16.10 8.36
N ALA A 172 -2.89 -16.74 7.27
CA ALA A 172 -2.14 -16.80 6.02
C ALA A 172 -2.18 -15.50 5.20
N TRP A 173 -3.10 -14.58 5.53
CA TRP A 173 -3.32 -13.38 4.74
C TRP A 173 -2.08 -12.46 4.64
N PRO A 174 -1.37 -12.11 5.74
CA PRO A 174 -0.17 -11.28 5.66
C PRO A 174 0.94 -11.92 4.83
N TRP A 175 1.08 -13.24 4.90
CA TRP A 175 2.08 -13.98 4.13
C TRP A 175 1.81 -13.90 2.63
N LEU A 176 0.55 -14.05 2.21
CA LEU A 176 0.18 -13.89 0.81
C LEU A 176 0.47 -12.46 0.32
N ILE A 177 0.11 -11.45 1.12
CA ILE A 177 0.42 -10.06 0.79
C ILE A 177 1.93 -9.82 0.71
N LEU A 178 2.70 -10.38 1.64
CA LEU A 178 4.16 -10.27 1.65
C LEU A 178 4.78 -10.86 0.39
N ILE A 179 4.34 -12.04 -0.06
CA ILE A 179 4.83 -12.65 -1.31
C ILE A 179 4.61 -11.71 -2.50
N TRP A 180 3.39 -11.19 -2.66
CA TRP A 180 3.07 -10.25 -3.74
C TRP A 180 3.84 -8.94 -3.62
N SER A 181 4.08 -8.46 -2.40
CA SER A 181 4.90 -7.28 -2.13
C SER A 181 6.35 -7.50 -2.55
N ILE A 182 6.90 -8.69 -2.28
CA ILE A 182 8.26 -9.04 -2.69
C ILE A 182 8.37 -9.07 -4.21
N VAL A 183 7.47 -9.79 -4.88
CA VAL A 183 7.46 -9.89 -6.35
C VAL A 183 7.31 -8.51 -6.98
N GLY A 184 6.31 -7.73 -6.57
CA GLY A 184 6.06 -6.39 -7.09
C GLY A 184 7.20 -5.43 -6.83
N GLY A 185 7.73 -5.40 -5.60
CA GLY A 185 8.81 -4.52 -5.19
C GLY A 185 10.13 -4.79 -5.92
N VAL A 186 10.49 -6.06 -6.10
CA VAL A 186 11.69 -6.44 -6.86
C VAL A 186 11.53 -6.10 -8.34
N LEU A 187 10.39 -6.43 -8.96
CA LEU A 187 10.12 -6.09 -10.35
C LEU A 187 10.17 -4.58 -10.58
N GLN A 188 9.57 -3.80 -9.68
CA GLN A 188 9.57 -2.35 -9.78
C GLN A 188 10.97 -1.75 -9.53
N ALA A 189 11.76 -2.34 -8.63
CA ALA A 189 13.16 -1.92 -8.44
C ALA A 189 13.93 -2.09 -9.76
N ILE A 190 13.86 -3.28 -10.38
CA ILE A 190 14.50 -3.55 -11.67
C ILE A 190 14.01 -2.57 -12.74
N ALA A 191 12.69 -2.35 -12.83
CA ALA A 191 12.10 -1.44 -13.79
C ALA A 191 12.57 0.02 -13.64
N ALA A 192 12.77 0.49 -12.40
CA ALA A 192 13.22 1.85 -12.13
C ALA A 192 14.70 2.10 -12.49
N MET A 193 15.49 1.04 -12.71
CA MET A 193 16.93 1.11 -13.04
C MET A 193 17.23 0.97 -14.55
N ARG A 194 16.20 0.79 -15.39
CA ARG A 194 16.32 0.47 -16.81
C ARG A 194 15.68 1.54 -17.66
#